data_AF-A0A357AC73-F1
#
_entry.id   AF-A0A357AC73-F1
#
_cell.length_a   1.000
_cell.length_b   1.000
_cell.length_c   1.000
_cell.angle_alpha   90.00
_cell.angle_beta   90.00
_cell.angle_gamma   90.00
#
_symmetry.space_group_name_H-M   'P 1'
#
loop_
_entity.id
_entity.type
_entity.pdbx_description
1 polymer ?
#
loop_
_entity_poly.entity_id
_entity_poly.type
_entity_poly.pdbx_seq_one_letter_code
_entity_poly.pdbx_strand_id
1 'polypeptide(L)'
;AIRVNANPLTQIEWVQACESAGLQVQFHQTGAMGLLNPKQMLHDEGWLGTMKITWNMSIDPQLRSRILQMRQVFQEYKDDLGYIVLCAQRP
;
A
#
# COMPACT_ATOMS: atom_id res chain seq x y z
N ALA A 1 12.80 6.22 6.32
CA ALA A 1 12.86 4.74 6.24
C ALA A 1 11.68 4.14 7.01
N ILE A 2 10.88 3.29 6.35
CA ILE A 2 9.74 2.59 6.97
C ILE A 2 10.29 1.56 7.95
N ARG A 3 10.12 1.77 9.26
CA ARG A 3 10.59 0.87 10.32
C ARG A 3 9.53 -0.19 10.63
N VAL A 4 9.20 -0.99 9.64
CA VAL A 4 8.32 -2.15 9.81
C VAL A 4 9.02 -3.32 9.12
N ASN A 5 9.11 -4.48 9.78
CA ASN A 5 9.55 -5.74 9.16
C ASN A 5 8.46 -6.24 8.19
N ALA A 6 8.16 -5.45 7.18
CA ALA A 6 7.33 -5.87 6.07
C ALA A 6 8.28 -6.54 5.06
N ASN A 7 8.17 -7.87 4.92
CA ASN A 7 8.81 -8.57 3.81
C ASN A 7 7.80 -8.55 2.64
N PRO A 8 7.99 -7.70 1.61
CA PRO A 8 7.06 -7.66 0.49
C PRO A 8 7.10 -9.00 -0.23
N LEU A 9 5.98 -9.72 -0.19
CA LEU A 9 5.83 -10.97 -0.90
C LEU A 9 5.37 -10.71 -2.33
N THR A 10 5.95 -11.45 -3.26
CA THR A 10 5.52 -11.54 -4.66
C THR A 10 4.17 -12.23 -4.77
N GLN A 11 3.52 -12.09 -5.94
CA GLN A 11 2.27 -12.79 -6.22
C GLN A 11 2.38 -14.31 -6.01
N ILE A 12 3.50 -14.91 -6.42
CA ILE A 12 3.72 -16.35 -6.29
C ILE A 12 3.82 -16.75 -4.82
N GLU A 13 4.58 -16.00 -4.02
CA GLU A 13 4.72 -16.26 -2.58
C GLU A 13 3.40 -16.10 -1.84
N TRP A 14 2.56 -15.15 -2.24
CA TRP A 14 1.21 -15.01 -1.70
C TRP A 14 0.30 -16.19 -2.03
N VAL A 15 0.35 -16.69 -3.27
CA VAL A 15 -0.42 -17.88 -3.66
C VAL A 15 0.06 -19.10 -2.87
N GLN A 16 1.37 -19.29 -2.74
CA GLN A 16 1.95 -20.37 -1.93
C GLN A 16 1.57 -20.27 -0.45
N ALA A 17 1.55 -19.06 0.10
CA ALA A 17 1.08 -18.83 1.47
C ALA A 17 -0.40 -19.24 1.64
N CYS A 18 -1.26 -18.93 0.65
CA CYS A 18 -2.66 -19.39 0.67
C CYS A 18 -2.78 -20.91 0.53
N GLU A 19 -2.05 -21.54 -0.38
CA GLU A 19 -2.06 -22.99 -0.60
C GLU A 19 -1.55 -23.76 0.63
N SER A 20 -0.46 -23.29 1.25
CA SER A 20 0.05 -23.87 2.50
C SER A 20 -0.93 -23.75 3.68
N ALA A 21 -1.84 -22.76 3.63
CA ALA A 21 -2.93 -22.61 4.58
C ALA A 21 -4.18 -23.46 4.24
N GLY A 22 -4.14 -24.26 3.17
CA GLY A 22 -5.26 -25.09 2.71
C GLY A 22 -6.36 -24.31 1.99
N LEU A 23 -6.06 -23.12 1.48
CA LEU A 23 -6.96 -22.29 0.68
C LEU A 23 -6.60 -22.40 -0.80
N GLN A 24 -7.59 -22.59 -1.66
CA GLN A 24 -7.40 -22.61 -3.10
C GLN A 24 -7.64 -21.20 -3.67
N VAL A 25 -6.60 -20.59 -4.23
CA VAL A 25 -6.70 -19.27 -4.86
C VAL A 25 -7.47 -19.40 -6.18
N GLN A 26 -8.61 -18.71 -6.29
CA GLN A 26 -9.42 -18.68 -7.51
C GLN A 26 -9.09 -17.47 -8.38
N PHE A 27 -8.76 -16.34 -7.75
CA PHE A 27 -8.50 -15.09 -8.44
C PHE A 27 -7.42 -14.31 -7.72
N HIS A 28 -6.52 -13.71 -8.50
CA HIS A 28 -5.57 -12.72 -8.01
C HIS A 28 -5.50 -11.54 -8.97
N GLN A 29 -5.38 -10.33 -8.43
CA GLN A 29 -5.17 -9.12 -9.21
C GLN A 29 -4.07 -8.29 -8.56
N THR A 30 -3.16 -7.78 -9.38
CA THR A 30 -2.11 -6.84 -8.96
C THR A 30 -2.36 -5.47 -9.56
N GLY A 31 -1.86 -4.42 -8.91
CA GLY A 31 -1.91 -3.07 -9.46
C GLY A 31 -0.99 -2.12 -8.71
N ALA A 32 -0.75 -0.94 -9.29
CA ALA A 32 0.10 0.06 -8.69
C ALA A 32 -0.54 0.65 -7.42
N MET A 33 0.22 0.75 -6.34
CA MET A 33 -0.19 1.55 -5.18
C MET A 33 0.04 3.03 -5.48
N GLY A 34 -1.02 3.82 -5.66
CA GLY A 34 -0.88 5.29 -5.73
C GLY A 34 -0.94 5.92 -4.34
N LEU A 35 -0.28 5.30 -3.36
CA LEU A 35 -0.13 5.81 -2.01
C LEU A 35 0.36 7.27 -2.04
N LEU A 36 -0.33 8.14 -1.31
CA LEU A 36 -0.02 9.58 -1.17
C LEU A 36 -0.14 10.39 -2.46
N ASN A 37 -0.84 9.89 -3.48
CA ASN A 37 -1.28 10.72 -4.58
C ASN A 37 -2.46 11.58 -4.10
N PRO A 38 -2.39 12.93 -4.12
CA PRO A 38 -3.46 13.80 -3.63
C PRO A 38 -4.83 13.49 -4.25
N LYS A 39 -4.85 13.03 -5.51
CA LYS A 39 -6.08 12.63 -6.21
C LYS A 39 -6.68 11.34 -5.65
N GLN A 40 -5.84 10.34 -5.32
CA GLN A 40 -6.32 9.09 -4.73
C GLN A 40 -6.67 9.27 -3.26
N MET A 41 -5.90 10.04 -2.49
CA MET A 41 -6.26 10.38 -1.11
C MET A 41 -7.62 11.07 -1.02
N LEU A 42 -7.94 11.96 -1.96
CA LEU A 42 -9.25 12.61 -2.03
C LEU A 42 -10.37 11.61 -2.35
N HIS A 43 -10.09 10.61 -3.18
CA HIS A 43 -11.04 9.56 -3.52
C HIS A 43 -11.26 8.56 -2.37
N ASP A 44 -10.18 8.22 -1.65
CA ASP A 44 -10.18 7.19 -0.60
C ASP A 44 -10.64 7.73 0.76
N GLU A 45 -10.15 8.91 1.17
CA GLU A 45 -10.48 9.53 2.46
C GLU A 45 -11.49 10.69 2.37
N GLY A 46 -11.80 11.14 1.16
CA GLY A 46 -12.63 12.32 0.95
C GLY A 46 -11.91 13.64 1.23
N TRP A 47 -12.65 14.74 1.05
CA TRP A 47 -12.13 16.11 1.21
C TRP A 47 -11.64 16.42 2.63
N LEU A 48 -12.42 16.03 3.65
CA LEU A 48 -12.11 16.32 5.05
C LEU A 48 -10.87 15.56 5.55
N GLY A 49 -10.72 14.29 5.18
CA GLY A 49 -9.55 13.48 5.51
C GLY A 49 -8.28 14.02 4.87
N THR A 50 -8.34 14.32 3.56
CA THR A 50 -7.23 14.92 2.82
C THR A 50 -6.79 16.26 3.40
N MET A 51 -7.74 17.12 3.79
CA MET A 51 -7.44 18.42 4.39
C MET A 51 -6.77 18.27 5.76
N LYS A 52 -7.24 17.32 6.59
CA LYS A 52 -6.62 17.02 7.89
C LYS A 52 -5.19 16.51 7.75
N ILE A 53 -4.92 15.65 6.76
CA ILE A 53 -3.56 15.16 6.51
C ILE A 53 -2.66 16.29 6.04
N THR A 54 -3.14 17.12 5.12
CA THR A 54 -2.38 18.29 4.61
C THR A 54 -2.09 19.29 5.74
N TRP A 55 -3.06 19.52 6.62
CA TRP A 55 -2.90 20.35 7.82
C TRP A 55 -1.86 19.77 8.78
N ASN A 56 -1.94 18.47 9.09
CA ASN A 56 -0.97 17.80 9.95
C ASN A 56 0.45 17.83 9.35
N MET A 57 0.61 17.67 8.04
CA MET A 57 1.89 17.83 7.35
C MET A 57 2.43 19.27 7.41
N SER A 58 1.54 20.27 7.47
CA SER A 58 1.93 21.67 7.52
C SER A 58 2.36 22.10 8.92
N ILE A 59 1.73 21.53 9.95
CA ILE A 59 2.04 21.80 11.35
C ILE A 59 3.25 20.99 11.84
N ASP A 60 3.35 19.72 11.44
CA ASP A 60 4.39 18.82 11.93
C ASP A 60 5.45 18.55 10.82
N PRO A 61 6.60 19.25 10.88
CA PRO A 61 7.68 19.04 9.91
C PRO A 61 8.31 17.65 9.99
N GLN A 62 8.26 17.00 11.16
CA GLN A 62 8.76 15.64 11.33
C GLN A 62 7.84 14.66 10.60
N LEU A 63 6.52 14.80 10.76
CA LEU A 63 5.53 14.02 10.01
C LEU A 63 5.69 14.23 8.49
N ARG A 64 5.84 15.49 8.05
CA ARG A 64 6.08 15.81 6.64
C ARG A 64 7.31 15.09 6.09
N SER A 65 8.43 15.14 6.79
CA SER A 65 9.67 14.48 6.35
C SER A 65 9.50 12.97 6.20
N ARG A 66 8.78 12.33 7.12
CA ARG A 66 8.48 10.89 7.07
C ARG A 66 7.59 10.54 5.89
N ILE A 67 6.54 11.33 5.65
CA ILE A 67 5.61 11.05 4.55
C ILE A 67 6.28 11.29 3.19
N LEU A 68 7.12 12.32 3.06
CA LEU A 68 7.90 12.54 1.84
C LEU A 68 8.90 11.41 1.58
N GLN A 69 9.61 10.94 2.61
CA GLN A 69 10.49 9.77 2.48
C GLN A 69 9.72 8.53 2.06
N MET A 70 8.56 8.29 2.66
CA MET A 70 7.70 7.16 2.28
C MET A 70 7.27 7.28 0.82
N ARG A 71 6.77 8.46 0.42
CA ARG A 71 6.40 8.74 -0.98
C ARG A 71 7.56 8.53 -1.94
N GLN A 72 8.76 8.97 -1.60
CA GLN A 72 9.95 8.78 -2.43
C GLN A 72 10.23 7.30 -2.66
N VAL A 73 10.21 6.48 -1.60
CA VAL A 73 10.41 5.02 -1.70
C VAL A 73 9.33 4.38 -2.58
N PHE A 74 8.05 4.70 -2.36
CA PHE A 74 6.96 4.17 -3.19
C PHE A 74 7.06 4.62 -4.65
N GLN A 75 7.56 5.83 -4.91
CA GLN A 75 7.74 6.33 -6.27
C GLN A 75 8.97 5.73 -6.97
N GLU A 76 10.05 5.50 -6.23
CA GLU A 76 11.27 4.85 -6.71
C GLU A 76 11.00 3.39 -7.06
N TYR A 77 10.29 2.66 -6.20
CA TYR A 77 9.91 1.26 -6.40
C TYR A 77 8.49 1.11 -6.94
N LYS A 78 7.94 2.10 -7.67
CA LYS A 78 6.54 2.06 -8.15
C LYS A 78 6.24 0.86 -9.07
N ASP A 79 7.27 0.36 -9.76
CA ASP A 79 7.16 -0.73 -10.72
C ASP A 79 7.32 -2.09 -10.03
N ASP A 80 7.94 -2.12 -8.83
CA ASP A 80 8.16 -3.33 -8.02
C ASP A 80 7.17 -3.46 -6.86
N LEU A 81 6.63 -2.33 -6.36
CA LEU A 81 5.68 -2.25 -5.26
C LEU A 81 4.28 -1.94 -5.78
N GLY A 82 3.38 -2.87 -5.50
CA GLY A 82 1.97 -2.74 -5.85
C GLY A 82 1.08 -3.36 -4.77
N TYR A 83 -0.22 -3.20 -4.94
CA TYR A 83 -1.19 -3.94 -4.16
C TYR A 83 -1.47 -5.28 -4.83
N ILE A 84 -1.86 -6.25 -4.02
CA ILE A 84 -2.35 -7.54 -4.48
C ILE A 84 -3.71 -7.81 -3.83
N VAL A 85 -4.69 -8.19 -4.64
CA VAL A 85 -6.00 -8.67 -4.20
C VAL A 85 -6.04 -10.16 -4.48
N LEU A 86 -6.38 -10.95 -3.46
CA LEU A 86 -6.46 -12.40 -3.54
C LEU A 86 -7.86 -12.84 -3.12
N CYS A 87 -8.50 -13.68 -3.93
CA CYS A 87 -9.71 -14.39 -3.58
C CYS A 87 -9.39 -15.87 -3.51
N ALA A 88 -9.52 -16.45 -2.33
CA ALA A 88 -9.27 -17.85 -2.08
C ALA A 88 -10.47 -18.49 -1.38
N GLN A 89 -10.76 -19.73 -1.74
CA GLN A 89 -11.85 -20.51 -1.18
C GLN A 89 -11.27 -21.73 -0.46
N ARG A 90 -11.83 -22.06 0.71
CA ARG A 90 -11.56 -23.33 1.35
C ARG A 90 -12.37 -24.43 0.65
N PRO A 91 -11.75 -25.51 0.19
CA PRO A 91 -12.45 -26.62 -0.45
C PRO A 91 -13.45 -27.31 0.49
#